data_AF-A0A0K2Y5Y5-F1
#
_entry.id   AF-A0A0K2Y5Y5-F1
#
_cell.length_a   1.000
_cell.length_b   1.000
_cell.length_c   1.000
_cell.angle_alpha   90.00
_cell.angle_beta   90.00
_cell.angle_gamma   90.00
#
_symmetry.space_group_name_H-M   'P 1'
#
loop_
_entity.id
_entity.type
_entity.pdbx_description
1 polymer ?
#
loop_
_entity_poly.entity_id
_entity_poly.type
_entity_poly.pdbx_seq_one_letter_code
_entity_poly.pdbx_strand_id
1 'polypeptide(L)' 'MYALKLGYAVASVNYRLSKEAPFPMAIYDLKAAVRFLKAHAKQYHLDPHKIIAWGDSAGDNWLVCLAQRHCTPSWRT' A
#
# COMPACT_ATOMS: atom_id res chain seq x y z
N MET A 1 -4.88 -2.37 17.40
CA MET A 1 -5.15 -3.82 17.18
C MET A 1 -6.65 -4.18 17.24
N TYR A 2 -7.55 -3.24 16.88
CA TYR A 2 -9.00 -3.42 16.93
C TYR A 2 -9.57 -4.12 15.69
N ALA A 3 -8.94 -3.95 14.53
CA ALA A 3 -9.35 -4.56 13.26
C ALA A 3 -9.38 -6.10 13.27
N LEU A 4 -8.42 -6.74 13.94
CA LEU A 4 -8.39 -8.21 14.08
C LEU A 4 -9.60 -8.72 14.86
N LYS A 5 -10.05 -7.97 15.88
CA LYS A 5 -11.25 -8.33 16.68
C LYS A 5 -12.55 -8.19 15.89
N LEU A 6 -12.54 -7.39 14.82
CA LEU A 6 -13.67 -7.20 13.90
C LEU A 6 -13.63 -8.19 12.71
N GLY A 7 -12.67 -9.12 12.68
CA GLY A 7 -12.56 -10.11 11.61
C GLY A 7 -11.82 -9.62 10.36
N TYR A 8 -11.12 -8.48 10.42
CA TYR A 8 -10.27 -8.02 9.32
C TYR A 8 -8.87 -8.64 9.41
N ALA A 9 -8.35 -9.08 8.27
CA ALA A 9 -6.92 -9.36 8.14
C ALA A 9 -6.13 -8.04 8.05
N VAL A 10 -4.98 -7.97 8.73
CA VAL A 10 -4.09 -6.80 8.73
C VAL A 10 -2.75 -7.20 8.16
N ALA A 11 -2.32 -6.55 7.08
CA ALA A 11 -1.00 -6.70 6.49
C ALA A 11 -0.19 -5.42 6.70
N SER A 12 0.91 -5.52 7.46
CA SER A 12 1.86 -4.42 7.60
C SER A 12 2.90 -4.54 6.47
N VAL A 13 3.01 -3.49 5.64
CA VAL A 13 3.90 -3.46 4.48
C VAL A 13 5.12 -2.62 4.82
N ASN A 14 6.29 -3.24 4.73
CA ASN A 14 7.55 -2.50 4.81
C ASN A 14 7.89 -1.96 3.41
N TYR A 15 7.85 -0.63 3.25
CA TYR A 15 8.17 0.06 2.00
C TYR A 15 9.43 0.90 2.18
N ARG A 16 10.13 1.19 1.09
CA ARG A 16 11.37 1.98 1.16
C ARG A 16 11.12 3.39 1.66
N LEU A 17 11.95 3.85 2.59
CA LEU A 17 11.90 5.21 3.13
C LEU A 17 12.61 6.20 2.21
N SER A 18 12.35 7.50 2.39
CA SER A 18 12.93 8.58 1.56
C SER A 18 14.45 8.62 1.56
N LYS A 19 15.09 8.13 2.63
CA LYS A 19 16.56 8.00 2.73
C LYS A 19 17.11 6.79 1.97
N GLU A 20 16.26 5.81 1.66
CA GLU A 20 16.63 4.56 0.98
C GLU A 20 16.32 4.63 -0.52
N ALA A 21 15.25 5.32 -0.89
CA ALA A 21 14.89 5.52 -2.29
C ALA A 21 14.14 6.85 -2.51
N PRO A 22 14.40 7.55 -3.62
CA PRO A 22 13.66 8.76 -3.96
C PRO A 22 12.20 8.42 -4.33
N PHE A 23 11.36 9.44 -4.28
CA PHE A 23 10.03 9.37 -4.87
C PHE A 23 10.12 8.97 -6.36
N PRO A 24 9.26 8.07 -6.90
CA PRO A 24 8.05 7.46 -6.30
C PRO A 24 8.23 6.01 -5.81
N MET A 25 9.45 5.58 -5.45
CA MET A 25 9.72 4.15 -5.24
C MET A 25 8.88 3.49 -4.13
N ALA A 26 8.60 4.21 -3.04
CA ALA A 26 7.71 3.74 -1.97
C ALA A 26 6.28 3.41 -2.47
N ILE A 27 5.76 4.16 -3.44
CA ILE A 27 4.44 3.92 -4.05
C ILE A 27 4.45 2.60 -4.83
N TYR A 28 5.56 2.31 -5.51
CA TYR A 28 5.69 1.06 -6.25
C TYR A 28 5.76 -0.15 -5.31
N ASP A 29 6.41 -0.02 -4.16
CA ASP A 29 6.45 -1.07 -3.14
C ASP A 29 5.05 -1.36 -2.60
N LEU A 30 4.29 -0.30 -2.27
CA LEU A 30 2.91 -0.45 -1.81
C LEU A 30 1.99 -1.03 -2.90
N LYS A 31 2.13 -0.60 -4.16
CA LYS A 31 1.38 -1.20 -5.30
C LYS A 31 1.74 -2.66 -5.51
N ALA A 32 3.01 -3.02 -5.35
CA ALA A 32 3.47 -4.40 -5.42
C ALA A 32 2.88 -5.24 -4.28
N ALA A 33 2.83 -4.72 -3.06
CA ALA A 33 2.21 -5.38 -1.92
C ALA A 33 0.72 -5.63 -2.14
N VAL A 34 -0.03 -4.65 -2.67
CA VAL A 34 -1.46 -4.85 -3.01
C VAL A 34 -1.63 -5.91 -4.10
N ARG A 35 -0.78 -5.90 -5.14
CA ARG A 35 -0.80 -6.94 -6.18
C ARG A 35 -0.52 -8.33 -5.63
N PHE A 36 0.45 -8.43 -4.72
CA PHE A 36 0.78 -9.68 -4.03
C PHE A 36 -0.43 -10.20 -3.23
N LEU A 37 -1.04 -9.35 -2.40
CA LEU A 37 -2.20 -9.75 -1.61
C LEU A 37 -3.37 -10.21 -2.48
N LYS A 38 -3.61 -9.55 -3.62
CA LYS A 38 -4.66 -9.97 -4.58
C LYS A 38 -4.33 -11.30 -5.25
N ALA A 39 -3.09 -11.50 -5.69
CA ALA A 39 -2.66 -12.75 -6.33
C ALA A 39 -2.72 -13.95 -5.37
N HIS A 40 -2.47 -13.71 -4.08
CA HIS A 40 -2.48 -14.74 -3.04
C HIS A 40 -3.75 -14.73 -2.17
N ALA A 41 -4.82 -14.04 -2.60
CA ALA A 41 -6.01 -13.84 -1.78
C ALA A 41 -6.65 -15.17 -1.34
N LYS A 42 -6.70 -16.16 -2.23
CA LYS A 42 -7.22 -17.51 -1.91
C LYS A 42 -6.41 -18.21 -0.83
N GLN A 43 -5.08 -18.07 -0.85
CA GLN A 43 -4.17 -18.70 0.11
C GLN A 43 -4.34 -18.11 1.52
N TYR A 44 -4.62 -16.81 1.61
CA TYR A 44 -4.77 -16.09 2.87
C TYR A 44 -6.23 -15.89 3.29
N HIS A 45 -7.19 -16.51 2.58
CA HIS A 45 -8.63 -16.36 2.80
C HIS A 45 -9.08 -14.88 2.82
N LEU A 46 -8.54 -14.08 1.90
CA LEU A 46 -8.86 -12.66 1.73
C LEU A 46 -9.86 -12.46 0.60
N ASP A 47 -10.69 -11.42 0.72
CA ASP A 47 -11.50 -10.92 -0.39
C ASP A 47 -10.67 -9.89 -1.20
N PRO A 48 -10.27 -10.19 -2.46
CA PRO A 48 -9.42 -9.30 -3.25
C PRO A 48 -10.13 -8.00 -3.68
N HIS A 49 -11.45 -7.92 -3.49
CA HIS A 49 -12.25 -6.72 -3.77
C HIS A 49 -12.43 -5.83 -2.53
N LYS A 50 -12.09 -6.32 -1.32
CA LYS A 50 -12.24 -5.59 -0.05
C LYS A 50 -10.90 -5.32 0.60
N ILE A 51 -10.05 -4.57 -0.10
CA ILE A 51 -8.76 -4.13 0.42
C ILE A 51 -8.85 -2.64 0.75
N ILE A 52 -8.65 -2.33 2.03
CA ILE A 52 -8.54 -0.97 2.54
C ILE A 52 -7.09 -0.74 2.90
N ALA A 53 -6.55 0.39 2.48
CA ALA A 53 -5.24 0.83 2.89
C ALA A 53 -5.40 1.90 3.99
N TRP A 54 -4.56 1.84 5.02
CA TRP A 54 -4.57 2.75 6.15
C TRP A 54 -3.12 3.09 6.56
N GLY A 55 -2.91 4.29 7.09
CA GLY A 55 -1.61 4.90 7.35
C GLY A 55 -1.77 6.08 8.30
N ASP A 56 -0.66 6.54 8.86
CA ASP A 56 -0.60 7.68 9.76
C ASP A 56 0.56 8.59 9.31
N SER A 57 0.38 9.91 9.41
CA SER A 57 1.36 10.93 9.03
C SER A 57 1.80 10.83 7.54
N ALA A 58 3.03 10.38 7.26
CA ALA A 58 3.50 10.17 5.89
C ALA A 58 2.70 9.08 5.15
N GLY A 59 2.10 8.14 5.90
CA GLY A 59 1.24 7.08 5.36
C GLY A 59 0.01 7.60 4.61
N ASP A 60 -0.59 8.70 5.06
CA ASP A 60 -1.76 9.32 4.42
C ASP A 60 -1.42 9.88 3.03
N ASN A 61 -0.25 10.49 2.90
CA ASN A 61 0.21 10.98 1.61
C ASN A 61 0.42 9.83 0.60
N TRP A 62 0.95 8.69 1.08
CA TRP A 62 1.09 7.50 0.24
C TRP A 62 -0.26 6.87 -0.13
N LEU A 63 -1.25 6.90 0.76
CA LEU A 63 -2.61 6.41 0.50
C LEU A 63 -3.29 7.17 -0.63
N VAL A 64 -3.20 8.50 -0.60
CA VAL A 64 -3.74 9.36 -1.66
C VAL A 64 -3.04 9.05 -2.98
N CYS A 65 -1.71 8.89 -2.98
CA CYS A 65 -0.96 8.54 -4.19
C CYS A 65 -1.27 7.12 -4.72
N LEU A 66 -1.64 6.18 -3.84
CA LEU A 66 -1.98 4.81 -4.21
C LEU A 66 -3.39 4.71 -4.80
N ALA A 67 -4.32 5.53 -4.30
CA ALA A 67 -5.66 5.69 -4.85
C ALA A 67 -5.67 6.37 -6.23
N GLN A 68 -4.65 7.20 -6.52
CA GLN A 68 -4.47 7.82 -7.83
C GLN A 68 -3.93 6.82 -8.87
N ARG A 69 -4.60 6.76 -10.04
CA ARG A 69 -4.16 5.91 -11.18
C ARG A 69 -2.76 6.32 -11.68
N HIS A 70 -2.46 7.62 -11.65
CA HIS A 70 -1.18 8.19 -12.06
C HIS A 70 -0.64 9.12 -10.97
N CYS A 71 0.44 8.70 -10.32
CA CYS A 71 1.31 9.59 -9.55
C CYS A 71 2.63 9.64 -10.35
N THR A 72 2.76 10.61 -11.24
CA THR A 72 3.94 10.80 -12.10
C THR A 72 4.85 11.87 -11.51
N PRO A 73 6.18 11.69 -11.48
CA PRO A 73 7.11 12.75 -11.06
C PRO A 73 7.09 13.90 -12.08
N SER A 74 6.99 15.15 -11.60
CA SER A 74 7.12 16.35 -12.44
C SER A 74 8.57 16.82 -12.64
N TRP A 75 9.58 16.07 -12.18
CA TRP A 75 10.98 16.50 -12.24
C TRP A 75 11.79 15.75 -13.31
N ARG A 76 11.34 15.85 -14.56
CA ARG A 76 12.16 15.44 -15.72
C ARG A 76 12.57 16.70 -16.49
N THR A 77 13.70 17.28 -16.09
CA THR A 77 14.55 18.17 -16.89
C THR A 77 15.97 17.67 -16.77
#